data_AF-A0A7H1AKI9-F1
#
_entry.id   AF-A0A7H1AKI9-F1
#
_cell.length_a   1.000
_cell.length_b   1.000
_cell.length_c   1.000
_cell.angle_alpha   90.00
_cell.angle_beta   90.00
_cell.angle_gamma   90.00
#
_symmetry.space_group_name_H-M   'P 1'
#
loop_
_entity.id
_entity.type
_entity.pdbx_description
1 polymer ?
#
loop_
_entity_poly.entity_id
_entity_poly.type
_entity_poly.pdbx_seq_one_letter_code
_entity_poly.pdbx_strand_id
1 'polypeptide(L)'
;MPEKLCLTRDEIKAMARSPRRDGQLRFFRQNGIRHYIDGKGWPVVLLIAVAFALAGCEGERGVPDDNEIMSPSDAHMIPEKERALVEAAAKKGDLESVRRLIAHYEALSGSDELAEKWKATARELGDSNELYFYASSTVLAARRESDAAKRHAMLLDALEAARRSDASKANAAAQQLILEVRRQMEVEP
;
A
#
# COMPACT_ATOMS: atom_id res chain seq x y z
N MET A 1 -6.27 29.57 5.42
CA MET A 1 -5.35 28.43 5.58
C MET A 1 -6.10 27.36 6.37
N PRO A 2 -6.47 26.19 5.82
CA PRO A 2 -7.05 25.16 6.66
C PRO A 2 -5.90 24.54 7.47
N GLU A 3 -5.95 24.74 8.78
CA GLU A 3 -5.07 24.06 9.73
C GLU A 3 -5.16 22.55 9.48
N LYS A 4 -4.00 21.91 9.32
CA LYS A 4 -3.86 20.47 9.13
C LYS A 4 -4.63 19.76 10.24
N LEU A 5 -5.75 19.12 9.88
CA LEU A 5 -6.51 18.17 10.70
C LEU A 5 -5.64 16.92 10.94
N CYS A 6 -4.65 17.04 11.80
CA CYS A 6 -3.82 15.95 12.26
C CYS A 6 -4.24 15.62 13.70
N LEU A 7 -4.70 14.39 13.91
CA LEU A 7 -4.94 13.87 15.25
C LEU A 7 -3.62 13.78 16.01
N THR A 8 -3.62 14.25 17.25
CA THR A 8 -2.52 14.04 18.20
C THR A 8 -2.41 12.56 18.59
N ARG A 9 -1.24 12.14 19.09
CA ARG A 9 -1.02 10.75 19.53
C ARG A 9 -2.00 10.31 20.63
N ASP A 10 -2.38 11.21 21.52
CA ASP A 10 -3.34 10.92 22.58
C ASP A 10 -4.77 10.76 22.05
N GLU A 11 -5.14 11.54 21.03
CA GLU A 11 -6.42 11.41 20.33
C GLU A 11 -6.52 10.08 19.56
N ILE A 12 -5.44 9.64 18.92
CA ILE A 12 -5.35 8.33 18.27
C ILE A 12 -5.49 7.21 19.31
N LYS A 13 -4.85 7.36 20.48
CA LYS A 13 -4.92 6.40 21.58
C LYS A 13 -6.32 6.30 22.19
N ALA A 14 -7.03 7.42 22.30
CA ALA A 14 -8.43 7.44 22.73
C ALA A 14 -9.36 6.78 21.70
N MET A 15 -9.13 7.00 20.40
CA MET A 15 -9.87 6.38 19.31
C MET A 15 -9.68 4.85 19.25
N ALA A 16 -8.45 4.37 19.45
CA ALA A 16 -8.10 2.95 19.38
C ALA A 16 -8.66 2.09 20.54
N ARG A 17 -9.12 2.71 21.64
CA ARG A 17 -9.67 2.01 22.83
C ARG A 17 -11.19 1.82 22.82
N SER A 18 -11.90 2.29 21.81
CA SER A 18 -13.34 2.08 21.68
C SER A 18 -13.65 1.02 20.62
N PRO A 19 -13.85 -0.26 20.98
CA PRO A 19 -14.20 -1.32 20.03
C PRO A 19 -15.65 -1.19 19.49
N ARG A 20 -16.38 -0.13 19.88
CA ARG A 20 -17.78 0.09 19.49
C ARG A 20 -17.92 1.31 18.58
N ARG A 21 -18.64 1.10 17.48
CA ARG A 21 -18.98 2.09 16.43
C ARG A 21 -19.46 3.44 16.99
N ASP A 22 -20.29 3.40 18.02
CA ASP A 22 -20.88 4.61 18.60
C ASP A 22 -19.88 5.51 19.33
N GLY A 23 -18.84 4.92 19.93
CA GLY A 23 -17.77 5.68 20.61
C GLY A 23 -16.89 6.41 19.61
N GLN A 24 -16.55 5.75 18.49
CA GLN A 24 -15.76 6.34 17.42
C GLN A 24 -16.50 7.47 16.70
N LEU A 25 -17.80 7.28 16.39
CA LEU A 25 -18.62 8.33 15.79
C LEU A 25 -18.79 9.55 16.69
N ARG A 26 -18.91 9.33 18.01
CA ARG A 26 -18.97 10.43 18.99
C ARG A 26 -17.67 11.22 19.00
N PHE A 27 -16.53 10.54 19.00
CA PHE A 27 -15.20 11.15 18.97
C PHE A 27 -14.98 11.99 17.69
N PHE A 28 -15.30 11.45 16.51
CA PHE A 28 -15.14 12.19 15.25
C PHE A 28 -16.04 13.43 15.18
N ARG A 29 -17.28 13.33 15.67
CA ARG A 29 -18.22 14.47 15.72
C ARG A 29 -17.76 15.54 16.71
N GLN A 30 -17.31 15.14 17.90
CA GLN A 30 -16.84 16.08 18.94
C GLN A 30 -15.62 16.87 18.49
N ASN A 31 -14.73 16.27 17.71
CA ASN A 31 -13.50 16.91 17.23
C ASN A 31 -13.63 17.52 15.82
N GLY A 32 -14.82 17.57 15.24
CA GLY A 32 -15.06 18.20 13.93
C GLY A 32 -14.46 17.45 12.73
N ILE A 33 -14.09 16.18 12.90
CA ILE A 33 -13.34 15.37 11.92
C ILE A 33 -14.33 14.68 10.98
N ARG A 34 -14.69 15.37 9.90
CA ARG A 34 -15.68 14.88 8.92
C ARG A 34 -15.09 14.00 7.82
N HIS A 35 -13.79 14.12 7.58
CA HIS A 35 -13.09 13.47 6.45
C HIS A 35 -12.95 11.95 6.62
N TYR A 36 -13.13 11.45 7.85
CA TYR A 36 -13.10 10.02 8.18
C TYR A 36 -14.51 9.42 8.32
N ILE A 37 -15.56 10.18 7.97
CA ILE A 37 -16.94 9.72 7.96
C ILE A 37 -17.42 9.72 6.51
N ASP A 38 -17.88 8.58 6.01
CA ASP A 38 -18.41 8.47 4.66
C ASP A 38 -19.76 9.21 4.50
N GLY A 39 -20.24 9.33 3.26
CA GLY A 39 -21.52 9.97 2.94
C GLY A 39 -22.76 9.28 3.55
N LYS A 40 -22.61 8.14 4.22
CA LYS A 40 -23.66 7.40 4.93
C LYS A 40 -23.51 7.51 6.46
N GLY A 41 -22.52 8.25 6.96
CA GLY A 41 -22.28 8.42 8.39
C GLY A 41 -21.42 7.31 9.03
N TRP A 42 -20.61 6.60 8.25
CA TRP A 42 -19.77 5.48 8.72
C TRP A 42 -18.30 5.87 8.84
N PRO A 43 -17.58 5.43 9.88
CA PRO A 43 -16.15 5.66 9.99
C PRO A 43 -15.39 4.85 8.93
N VAL A 44 -14.59 5.51 8.09
CA VAL A 44 -13.83 4.90 6.99
C VAL A 44 -12.71 3.97 7.51
N VAL A 45 -12.27 4.14 8.77
CA VAL A 45 -11.26 3.31 9.41
C VAL A 45 -11.89 2.08 10.06
N LEU A 46 -12.48 1.20 9.25
CA LEU A 46 -13.03 -0.07 9.74
C LEU A 46 -12.86 -1.22 8.74
N LEU A 47 -11.65 -1.34 8.15
CA LEU A 47 -11.29 -2.48 7.31
C LEU A 47 -9.97 -3.17 7.65
N ILE A 48 -9.05 -2.53 8.40
CA ILE A 48 -7.74 -3.14 8.71
C ILE A 48 -7.73 -3.82 10.09
N ALA A 49 -8.30 -3.20 11.12
CA ALA A 49 -8.25 -3.78 12.49
C ALA A 49 -9.14 -5.02 12.67
N VAL A 50 -10.27 -5.12 11.95
CA VAL A 50 -11.17 -6.29 12.02
C VAL A 50 -10.60 -7.49 11.23
N ALA A 51 -9.80 -7.24 10.18
CA ALA A 51 -9.15 -8.30 9.42
C ALA A 51 -8.12 -9.07 10.27
N PHE A 52 -7.39 -8.40 11.16
CA PHE A 52 -6.48 -9.06 12.11
C PHE A 52 -7.21 -9.82 13.22
N ALA A 53 -8.38 -9.34 13.66
CA ALA A 53 -9.16 -10.01 14.71
C ALA A 53 -9.84 -11.31 14.25
N LEU A 54 -10.12 -11.46 12.95
CA LEU A 54 -10.78 -12.66 12.40
C LEU A 54 -9.80 -13.72 11.88
N ALA A 55 -8.53 -13.37 11.65
CA ALA A 55 -7.50 -14.30 11.17
C ALA A 55 -6.66 -14.94 12.30
N GLY A 56 -6.86 -14.53 13.56
CA GLY A 56 -6.11 -14.98 14.73
C GLY A 56 -6.83 -16.03 15.57
N CYS A 57 -7.37 -17.09 14.95
CA CYS A 57 -7.77 -18.31 15.65
C CYS A 57 -6.86 -19.44 15.20
N GLU A 58 -5.69 -19.57 15.83
CA GLU A 58 -5.03 -20.84 16.19
C GLU A 58 -3.63 -20.55 16.74
N GLY A 59 -3.40 -20.91 18.00
CA GLY A 59 -2.08 -20.90 18.61
C GLY A 59 -2.02 -20.13 19.93
N GLU A 60 -2.31 -20.83 21.03
CA GLU A 60 -2.02 -20.41 22.39
C GLU A 60 -0.56 -19.93 22.50
N ARG A 61 -0.35 -18.65 22.81
CA ARG A 61 0.87 -18.15 23.44
C ARG A 61 0.49 -16.98 24.35
N GLY A 62 1.02 -17.06 25.57
CA GLY A 62 0.61 -16.28 26.73
C GLY A 62 0.50 -14.77 26.51
N VAL A 63 -0.40 -14.17 27.28
CA VAL A 63 -0.59 -12.73 27.42
C VAL A 63 0.77 -12.06 27.69
N PRO A 64 1.29 -11.19 26.80
CA PRO A 64 2.45 -10.38 27.11
C PRO A 64 2.02 -9.17 27.95
N ASP A 65 2.92 -8.82 28.85
CA ASP A 65 2.87 -7.73 29.81
C ASP A 65 2.52 -6.38 29.16
N ASP A 66 1.84 -5.52 29.93
CA ASP A 66 1.41 -4.19 29.52
C ASP A 66 2.64 -3.29 29.26
N ASN A 67 3.19 -3.25 28.05
CA ASN A 67 3.89 -2.08 27.48
C ASN A 67 4.27 -2.28 26.00
N GLU A 68 4.03 -1.23 25.21
CA GLU A 68 4.25 -1.10 23.75
C GLU A 68 3.20 -1.77 22.85
N ILE A 69 2.01 -1.16 22.81
CA ILE A 69 1.19 -1.19 21.60
C ILE A 69 2.00 -0.46 20.51
N MET A 70 2.83 -1.18 19.75
CA MET A 70 3.53 -0.65 18.58
C MET A 70 2.49 -0.10 17.61
N SER A 71 2.74 1.09 17.05
CA SER A 71 1.86 1.63 16.01
C SER A 71 1.89 0.68 14.80
N PRO A 72 0.79 0.45 14.07
CA PRO A 72 0.81 -0.38 12.86
C PRO A 72 1.90 0.05 11.85
N SER A 73 2.25 1.34 11.84
CA SER A 73 3.36 1.88 11.03
C SER A 73 4.75 1.43 11.50
N ASP A 74 4.92 1.16 12.79
CA ASP A 74 6.20 0.73 13.37
C ASP A 74 6.51 -0.74 12.99
N ALA A 75 5.51 -1.52 12.58
CA ALA A 75 5.70 -2.89 12.11
C ALA A 75 6.57 -2.99 10.84
N HIS A 76 6.61 -1.91 10.04
CA HIS A 76 7.40 -1.83 8.82
C HIS A 76 8.73 -1.08 9.00
N MET A 77 8.98 -0.55 10.21
CA MET A 77 10.22 0.15 10.50
C MET A 77 11.38 -0.83 10.65
N ILE A 78 12.41 -0.67 9.81
CA ILE A 78 13.66 -1.40 9.97
C ILE A 78 14.54 -0.61 10.95
N PRO A 79 15.01 -1.24 12.05
CA PRO A 79 15.96 -0.61 12.95
C PRO A 79 17.20 -0.14 12.19
N GLU A 80 17.73 1.04 12.53
CA GLU A 80 18.88 1.62 11.82
C GLU A 80 20.10 0.69 11.76
N LYS A 81 20.31 -0.09 12.83
CA LYS A 81 21.39 -1.09 12.92
C LYS A 81 21.23 -2.24 11.93
N GLU A 82 19.99 -2.59 11.56
CA GLU A 82 19.68 -3.65 10.61
C GLU A 82 19.59 -3.14 9.17
N ARG A 83 19.27 -1.85 8.97
CA ARG A 83 19.05 -1.25 7.64
C ARG A 83 20.20 -1.51 6.68
N ALA A 84 21.44 -1.34 7.12
CA ALA A 84 22.62 -1.57 6.29
C ALA A 84 22.75 -3.03 5.81
N LEU A 85 22.34 -4.00 6.63
CA LEU A 85 22.36 -5.42 6.27
C LEU A 85 21.26 -5.73 5.24
N VAL A 86 20.05 -5.18 5.45
CA VAL A 86 18.93 -5.36 4.51
C VAL A 86 19.25 -4.70 3.17
N GLU A 87 19.82 -3.49 3.16
CA GLU A 87 20.27 -2.83 1.93
C GLU A 87 21.34 -3.64 1.19
N ALA A 88 22.30 -4.22 1.91
CA ALA A 88 23.34 -5.03 1.31
C ALA A 88 22.78 -6.33 0.69
N ALA A 89 21.79 -6.95 1.33
CA ALA A 89 21.10 -8.13 0.80
C ALA A 89 20.25 -7.76 -0.43
N ALA A 90 19.49 -6.67 -0.36
CA ALA A 90 18.69 -6.16 -1.47
C ALA A 90 19.57 -5.84 -2.70
N LYS A 91 20.74 -5.21 -2.50
CA LYS A 91 21.72 -4.95 -3.58
C LYS A 91 22.31 -6.23 -4.20
N LYS A 92 22.23 -7.37 -3.52
CA LYS A 92 22.62 -8.69 -4.05
C LYS A 92 21.47 -9.40 -4.78
N GLY A 93 20.30 -8.76 -4.88
CA GLY A 93 19.12 -9.32 -5.54
C GLY A 93 18.19 -10.10 -4.61
N ASP A 94 18.34 -9.99 -3.28
CA ASP A 94 17.38 -10.60 -2.36
C ASP A 94 16.04 -9.85 -2.37
N LEU A 95 15.04 -10.48 -2.99
CA LEU A 95 13.74 -9.86 -3.24
C LEU A 95 12.97 -9.58 -1.94
N GLU A 96 13.10 -10.43 -0.92
CA GLU A 96 12.48 -10.21 0.39
C GLU A 96 13.05 -8.96 1.08
N SER A 97 14.38 -8.78 1.03
CA SER A 97 15.00 -7.55 1.53
C SER A 97 14.56 -6.31 0.76
N VAL A 98 14.39 -6.40 -0.57
CA VAL A 98 13.84 -5.30 -1.39
C VAL A 98 12.42 -4.95 -0.94
N ARG A 99 11.53 -5.94 -0.78
CA ARG A 99 10.15 -5.73 -0.29
C ARG A 99 10.12 -5.08 1.09
N ARG A 100 10.99 -5.53 2.00
CA ARG A 100 11.11 -4.95 3.35
C ARG A 100 11.54 -3.48 3.30
N LEU A 101 12.46 -3.11 2.40
CA LEU A 101 12.87 -1.72 2.20
C LEU A 101 11.77 -0.85 1.59
N ILE A 102 11.00 -1.38 0.63
CA ILE A 102 9.82 -0.67 0.09
C ILE A 102 8.86 -0.34 1.23
N ALA A 103 8.43 -1.34 2.00
CA ALA A 103 7.52 -1.14 3.13
C ALA A 103 8.07 -0.16 4.17
N HIS A 104 9.37 -0.22 4.46
CA HIS A 104 10.03 0.70 5.37
C HIS A 104 9.97 2.15 4.89
N TYR A 105 10.33 2.42 3.63
CA TYR A 105 10.35 3.79 3.12
C TYR A 105 8.94 4.33 2.83
N GLU A 106 7.96 3.49 2.51
CA GLU A 106 6.56 3.92 2.43
C GLU A 106 5.97 4.30 3.80
N ALA A 107 6.46 3.68 4.88
CA ALA A 107 6.07 4.07 6.24
C ALA A 107 6.71 5.39 6.69
N LEU A 108 7.80 5.82 6.04
CA LEU A 108 8.54 7.04 6.36
C LEU A 108 8.08 8.23 5.52
N SER A 109 7.45 9.21 6.17
CA SER A 109 7.09 10.48 5.53
C SER A 109 8.29 11.15 4.86
N GLY A 110 8.15 11.53 3.59
CA GLY A 110 9.20 12.20 2.81
C GLY A 110 10.26 11.26 2.23
N SER A 111 10.05 9.94 2.29
CA SER A 111 10.95 8.94 1.69
C SER A 111 10.41 8.35 0.39
N ASP A 112 9.44 9.00 -0.26
CA ASP A 112 8.76 8.52 -1.47
C ASP A 112 9.77 8.19 -2.60
N GLU A 113 10.77 9.03 -2.81
CA GLU A 113 11.82 8.78 -3.82
C GLU A 113 12.66 7.53 -3.52
N LEU A 114 12.88 7.21 -2.25
CA LEU A 114 13.62 6.02 -1.85
C LEU A 114 12.75 4.77 -2.04
N ALA A 115 11.47 4.84 -1.66
CA ALA A 115 10.51 3.77 -1.94
C ALA A 115 10.44 3.46 -3.43
N GLU A 116 10.31 4.48 -4.29
CA GLU A 116 10.24 4.31 -5.74
C GLU A 116 11.51 3.69 -6.35
N LYS A 117 12.69 4.02 -5.82
CA LYS A 117 13.95 3.36 -6.25
C LYS A 117 13.94 1.86 -5.94
N TRP A 118 13.46 1.48 -4.77
CA TRP A 118 13.38 0.07 -4.40
C TRP A 118 12.25 -0.66 -5.15
N LYS A 119 11.13 0.00 -5.46
CA LYS A 119 10.09 -0.55 -6.35
C LYS A 119 10.61 -0.75 -7.77
N ALA A 120 11.42 0.17 -8.30
CA ALA A 120 12.11 -0.04 -9.58
C ALA A 120 13.01 -1.28 -9.54
N THR A 121 13.79 -1.44 -8.47
CA THR A 121 14.65 -2.61 -8.25
C THR A 121 13.82 -3.90 -8.18
N ALA A 122 12.68 -3.91 -7.47
CA ALA A 122 11.78 -5.05 -7.40
C ALA A 122 11.24 -5.44 -8.79
N ARG A 123 10.87 -4.46 -9.62
CA ARG A 123 10.43 -4.69 -11.00
C ARG A 123 11.54 -5.26 -11.87
N GLU A 124 12.78 -4.82 -11.71
CA GLU A 124 13.93 -5.38 -12.42
C GLU A 124 14.17 -6.84 -12.04
N LEU A 125 14.05 -7.16 -10.75
CA LEU A 125 14.17 -8.53 -10.22
C LEU A 125 12.96 -9.44 -10.54
N GLY A 126 11.91 -8.89 -11.13
CA GLY A 126 10.74 -9.66 -11.56
C GLY A 126 9.69 -9.89 -10.47
N ASP A 127 9.62 -9.00 -9.47
CA ASP A 127 8.57 -9.06 -8.45
C ASP A 127 7.19 -8.96 -9.10
N SER A 128 6.40 -10.03 -8.99
CA SER A 128 5.09 -10.12 -9.65
C SER A 128 4.11 -9.06 -9.14
N ASN A 129 4.15 -8.72 -7.84
CA ASN A 129 3.22 -7.77 -7.26
C ASN A 129 3.56 -6.35 -7.68
N GLU A 130 4.82 -5.95 -7.59
CA GLU A 130 5.26 -4.62 -8.02
C GLU A 130 5.09 -4.41 -9.52
N LEU A 131 5.32 -5.45 -10.35
CA LEU A 131 5.04 -5.40 -11.78
C LEU A 131 3.54 -5.20 -12.06
N TYR A 132 2.66 -5.87 -11.31
CA TYR A 132 1.21 -5.69 -11.44
C TYR A 132 0.75 -4.30 -10.98
N PHE A 133 1.25 -3.82 -9.84
CA PHE A 133 0.93 -2.48 -9.33
C PHE A 133 1.38 -1.40 -10.29
N TYR A 134 2.60 -1.52 -10.82
CA TYR A 134 3.12 -0.62 -11.83
C TYR A 134 2.27 -0.62 -13.10
N ALA A 135 1.99 -1.80 -13.66
CA ALA A 135 1.14 -1.91 -14.85
C ALA A 135 -0.24 -1.25 -14.63
N SER A 136 -0.88 -1.52 -13.48
CA SER A 136 -2.17 -0.94 -13.12
C SER A 136 -2.11 0.59 -13.02
N SER A 137 -1.08 1.12 -12.37
CA SER A 137 -0.85 2.57 -12.22
C SER A 137 -0.61 3.23 -13.58
N THR A 138 0.20 2.62 -14.43
CA THR A 138 0.52 3.12 -15.78
C THR A 138 -0.73 3.16 -16.66
N VAL A 139 -1.63 2.16 -16.59
CA VAL A 139 -2.92 2.20 -17.29
C VAL A 139 -3.80 3.34 -16.79
N LEU A 140 -3.87 3.57 -15.47
CA LEU A 140 -4.65 4.68 -14.92
C LEU A 140 -4.09 6.04 -15.34
N ALA A 141 -2.77 6.17 -15.45
CA ALA A 141 -2.12 7.37 -15.94
C ALA A 141 -2.38 7.56 -17.45
N ALA A 142 -2.31 6.50 -18.26
CA ALA A 142 -2.62 6.54 -19.69
C ALA A 142 -4.03 7.06 -19.95
N ARG A 143 -5.02 6.68 -19.14
CA ARG A 143 -6.41 7.20 -19.26
C ARG A 143 -6.53 8.71 -19.11
N ARG A 144 -5.55 9.37 -18.49
CA ARG A 144 -5.54 10.81 -18.23
C ARG A 144 -4.63 11.57 -19.20
N GLU A 145 -3.82 10.86 -19.99
CA GLU A 145 -2.89 11.46 -20.93
C GLU A 145 -3.63 11.89 -22.20
N SER A 146 -3.37 13.11 -22.67
CA SER A 146 -4.07 13.71 -23.81
C SER A 146 -3.37 13.42 -25.13
N ASP A 147 -2.06 13.21 -25.10
CA ASP A 147 -1.26 12.84 -26.26
C ASP A 147 -1.42 11.35 -26.61
N ALA A 148 -1.88 11.07 -27.83
CA ALA A 148 -2.15 9.71 -28.28
C ALA A 148 -0.89 8.83 -28.36
N ALA A 149 0.24 9.40 -28.79
CA ALA A 149 1.49 8.65 -28.89
C ALA A 149 2.02 8.29 -27.50
N LYS A 150 1.93 9.22 -26.53
CA LYS A 150 2.29 8.95 -25.14
C LYS A 150 1.36 7.95 -24.48
N ARG A 151 0.04 8.08 -24.66
CA ARG A 151 -0.92 7.08 -24.19
C ARG A 151 -0.59 5.68 -24.69
N HIS A 152 -0.40 5.54 -26.00
CA HIS A 152 -0.08 4.25 -26.60
C HIS A 152 1.25 3.67 -26.07
N ALA A 153 2.28 4.52 -25.89
CA ALA A 153 3.55 4.10 -25.28
C ALA A 153 3.37 3.62 -23.83
N MET A 154 2.55 4.30 -23.03
CA MET A 154 2.24 3.88 -21.67
C MET A 154 1.46 2.57 -21.62
N LEU A 155 0.51 2.36 -22.54
CA LEU A 155 -0.24 1.10 -22.63
C LEU A 155 0.68 -0.07 -23.03
N LEU A 156 1.64 0.14 -23.94
CA LEU A 156 2.65 -0.86 -24.27
C LEU A 156 3.51 -1.24 -23.07
N ASP A 157 4.00 -0.24 -22.33
CA ASP A 157 4.82 -0.45 -21.13
C ASP A 157 4.04 -1.20 -20.03
N ALA A 158 2.78 -0.80 -19.80
CA ALA A 158 1.90 -1.50 -18.87
C ALA A 158 1.63 -2.95 -19.29
N LEU A 159 1.44 -3.20 -20.59
CA LEU A 159 1.22 -4.54 -21.13
C LEU A 159 2.44 -5.44 -20.93
N GLU A 160 3.64 -4.90 -21.13
CA GLU A 160 4.88 -5.63 -20.86
C GLU A 160 5.01 -5.99 -19.38
N ALA A 161 4.83 -5.02 -18.48
CA ALA A 161 4.88 -5.25 -17.05
C ALA A 161 3.83 -6.27 -16.56
N ALA A 162 2.60 -6.18 -17.06
CA ALA A 162 1.53 -7.12 -16.71
C ALA A 162 1.86 -8.56 -17.17
N ARG A 163 2.45 -8.73 -18.36
CA ARG A 163 2.91 -10.04 -18.84
C ARG A 163 4.04 -10.61 -17.99
N ARG A 164 5.00 -9.77 -17.58
CA ARG A 164 6.08 -10.18 -16.68
C ARG A 164 5.53 -10.57 -15.31
N SER A 165 4.52 -9.87 -14.80
CA SER A 165 3.81 -10.23 -13.57
C SER A 165 3.13 -11.60 -13.67
N ASP A 166 2.52 -11.92 -14.82
CA ASP A 166 1.87 -13.20 -15.09
C ASP A 166 2.81 -14.28 -15.66
N ALA A 167 4.14 -14.14 -15.53
CA ALA A 167 5.09 -15.09 -16.12
C ALA A 167 4.86 -16.55 -15.65
N SER A 168 4.41 -16.75 -14.40
CA SER A 168 4.05 -18.05 -13.83
C SER A 168 2.61 -18.49 -14.11
N LYS A 169 1.80 -17.66 -14.79
CA LYS A 169 0.35 -17.83 -15.04
C LYS A 169 -0.51 -17.92 -13.77
N ALA A 170 0.03 -17.52 -12.63
CA ALA A 170 -0.65 -17.59 -11.34
C ALA A 170 -1.35 -16.27 -10.96
N ASN A 171 -1.20 -15.19 -11.75
CA ASN A 171 -1.77 -13.88 -11.41
C ASN A 171 -3.02 -13.59 -12.26
N ALA A 172 -4.17 -14.07 -11.78
CA ALA A 172 -5.45 -13.85 -12.43
C ALA A 172 -5.78 -12.35 -12.65
N ALA A 173 -5.35 -11.48 -11.73
CA ALA A 173 -5.56 -10.03 -11.87
C ALA A 173 -4.72 -9.46 -13.02
N ALA A 174 -3.46 -9.88 -13.15
CA ALA A 174 -2.61 -9.50 -14.28
C ALA A 174 -3.17 -10.01 -15.63
N GLN A 175 -3.76 -11.21 -15.66
CA GLN A 175 -4.42 -11.73 -16.86
C GLN A 175 -5.59 -10.85 -17.31
N GLN A 176 -6.46 -10.44 -16.37
CA GLN A 176 -7.55 -9.52 -16.67
C GLN A 176 -7.02 -8.17 -17.17
N LEU A 177 -5.96 -7.65 -16.56
CA LEU A 177 -5.32 -6.40 -16.99
C LEU A 177 -4.75 -6.50 -18.41
N ILE A 178 -4.11 -7.61 -18.76
CA ILE A 178 -3.58 -7.87 -20.12
C ILE A 178 -4.70 -7.81 -21.16
N LEU A 179 -5.85 -8.45 -20.88
CA LEU A 179 -7.00 -8.44 -21.80
C LEU A 179 -7.57 -7.03 -21.95
N GLU A 180 -7.71 -6.32 -20.83
CA GLU A 180 -8.24 -4.95 -20.83
C GLU A 180 -7.36 -3.99 -21.63
N VAL A 181 -6.04 -4.04 -21.42
CA VAL A 181 -5.09 -3.16 -22.13
C VAL A 181 -5.10 -3.45 -23.64
N ARG A 182 -5.11 -4.74 -24.04
CA ARG A 182 -5.22 -5.11 -25.46
C ARG A 182 -6.46 -4.54 -26.11
N ARG A 183 -7.62 -4.68 -25.45
CA ARG A 183 -8.89 -4.13 -25.94
C ARG A 183 -8.84 -2.61 -26.07
N GLN A 184 -8.22 -1.91 -25.11
CA GLN A 184 -8.07 -0.45 -25.20
C GLN A 184 -7.22 -0.04 -26.41
N MET A 185 -6.11 -0.74 -26.64
CA MET A 185 -5.21 -0.48 -27.78
C MET A 185 -5.86 -0.78 -29.15
N GLU A 186 -6.81 -1.72 -29.22
CA GLU A 186 -7.56 -2.01 -30.47
C GLU A 186 -8.56 -0.90 -30.82
N VAL A 187 -9.02 -0.13 -29.84
CA VAL A 187 -10.00 0.95 -30.01
C VAL A 187 -9.34 2.31 -30.23
N GLU A 188 -8.07 2.47 -29.83
CA GLU A 188 -7.28 3.68 -30.11
C GLU A 188 -6.67 3.62 -31.53
N PRO A 189 -7.09 4.48 -32.48
CA PRO A 189 -6.49 4.58 -33.82
C PRO A 189 -5.15 5.34 -33.84
#